data_AF-A0A094ZHT3-F1
#
_entry.id   AF-A0A094ZHT3-F1
#
_cell.length_a   1.000
_cell.length_b   1.000
_cell.length_c   1.000
_cell.angle_alpha   90.00
_cell.angle_beta   90.00
_cell.angle_gamma   90.00
#
_symmetry.space_group_name_H-M   'P 1'
#
loop_
_entity.id
_entity.type
_entity.pdbx_description
1 polymer ?
#
loop_
_entity_poly.entity_id
_entity_poly.type
_entity_poly.pdbx_seq_one_letter_code
_entity_poly.pdbx_strand_id
1 'polypeptide(L)'
;MANCCALGAITPYPDGDSNTLNHILEKIENVFIVIFTVECVLKIIAFGFVMHPGAYLRNAWNILDFTIVILGLLQPLIQQMVEQSGVDVKALRAFRVLRPLRLVSGLPSLQVVLNSIMRAMVPLLHIALLVIFVIIIYAIVGLELFSGKLHATCYDFVTGEIEDNPSPCSLNQRGALCTGSTICYDFKLDMSYAAVAERKQQAEAILAGNITPPLPQPERWVGPNYGITNFDNFGLSMLTVFQCITMEGWTQVLYWVNDSQGMLYPWIYFISMIIIGSFFVMNLVLGVLSGEFSKEREKAKKRGKYQKAREQMQFEEDVQGYLDWISAAEDISDDEETTNKEDEKEKKFHWCVACRTTSSSATDDFEEEEEDPSEHGLDDGGGGHRSQSSSQQHQYFFCIPLKGRRSRRWNRRCRRSCRRLVKSQTFYWIVIVLVFLNTGVLTSEHYGQPPWLDDFQDMANIVFVVLFSIEMLIKMYSLGIRCYFDFMFNRFDFFVVICSIIEVVLIQTKVMPPLGILTSEDWNEAMYNGIRSYSNSRVGGAVFSAQTCT
;
A
#
# COMPACT_ATOMS: atom_id res chain seq x y z
N MET A 1 5.75 -15.85 11.03
CA MET A 1 6.32 -14.54 10.64
C MET A 1 7.82 -14.64 10.43
N ALA A 2 8.65 -14.85 11.46
CA ALA A 2 10.13 -14.89 11.33
C ALA A 2 10.66 -15.82 10.21
N ASN A 3 10.10 -17.03 10.05
CA ASN A 3 10.45 -17.94 8.93
C ASN A 3 10.14 -17.35 7.53
N CYS A 4 9.10 -16.53 7.39
CA CYS A 4 8.79 -15.83 6.14
C CYS A 4 9.77 -14.66 5.91
N CYS A 5 10.17 -13.95 6.97
CA CYS A 5 11.20 -12.92 6.89
C CYS A 5 12.57 -13.51 6.53
N ALA A 6 12.90 -14.70 7.05
CA ALA A 6 14.10 -15.44 6.66
C ALA A 6 14.09 -15.79 5.16
N LEU A 7 13.00 -16.38 4.67
CA LEU A 7 12.82 -16.66 3.23
C LEU A 7 12.92 -15.39 2.36
N GLY A 8 12.31 -14.28 2.79
CA GLY A 8 12.36 -13.00 2.08
C GLY A 8 13.71 -12.27 2.15
N ALA A 9 14.62 -12.69 3.04
CA ALA A 9 15.96 -12.15 3.17
C ALA A 9 17.03 -12.97 2.41
N ILE A 10 16.66 -14.09 1.79
CA ILE A 10 17.57 -14.88 0.94
C ILE A 10 17.80 -14.13 -0.36
N THR A 11 19.05 -13.82 -0.67
CA THR A 11 19.45 -13.30 -1.98
C THR A 11 19.84 -14.46 -2.91
N PRO A 12 19.16 -14.64 -4.06
CA PRO A 12 19.55 -15.66 -5.04
C PRO A 12 20.79 -15.19 -5.82
N TYR A 13 21.81 -16.04 -5.88
CA TYR A 13 23.01 -15.82 -6.71
C TYR A 13 23.05 -16.81 -7.87
N PRO A 14 23.62 -16.42 -9.03
CA PRO A 14 23.87 -17.34 -10.14
C PRO A 14 24.93 -18.38 -9.78
N ASP A 15 25.03 -19.43 -10.60
CA ASP A 15 26.11 -20.43 -10.62
C ASP A 15 26.40 -21.18 -9.30
N GLY A 16 25.52 -21.06 -8.31
CA GLY A 16 25.62 -21.75 -7.02
C GLY A 16 26.45 -21.00 -5.96
N ASP A 17 26.79 -19.73 -6.21
CA ASP A 17 27.46 -18.88 -5.22
C ASP A 17 26.54 -18.56 -4.02
N SER A 18 27.11 -18.19 -2.87
CA SER A 18 26.36 -17.90 -1.66
C SER A 18 27.12 -17.07 -0.62
N ASN A 19 26.46 -16.04 -0.08
CA ASN A 19 27.00 -15.22 1.00
C ASN A 19 26.89 -15.87 2.39
N THR A 20 27.73 -15.41 3.33
CA THR A 20 27.65 -15.70 4.78
C THR A 20 26.23 -15.52 5.35
N LEU A 21 25.49 -14.51 4.89
CA LEU A 21 24.11 -14.26 5.30
C LEU A 21 23.19 -15.44 4.91
N ASN A 22 23.30 -15.96 3.67
CA ASN A 22 22.51 -17.10 3.21
C ASN A 22 22.83 -18.36 4.04
N HIS A 23 24.11 -18.62 4.34
CA HIS A 23 24.50 -19.73 5.23
C HIS A 23 23.95 -19.60 6.67
N ILE A 24 23.80 -18.37 7.18
CA ILE A 24 23.16 -18.12 8.48
C ILE A 24 21.64 -18.36 8.38
N LEU A 25 21.00 -17.91 7.30
CA LEU A 25 19.58 -18.15 7.05
C LEU A 25 19.26 -19.65 6.91
N GLU A 26 20.10 -20.44 6.23
CA GLU A 26 19.92 -21.90 6.13
C GLU A 26 20.00 -22.60 7.51
N LYS A 27 20.90 -22.15 8.39
CA LYS A 27 20.94 -22.64 9.79
C LYS A 27 19.68 -22.27 10.56
N ILE A 28 19.17 -21.05 10.36
CA ILE A 28 17.91 -20.58 10.96
C ILE A 28 16.71 -21.38 10.43
N GLU A 29 16.68 -21.73 9.14
CA GLU A 29 15.63 -22.59 8.58
C GLU A 29 15.61 -23.98 9.23
N ASN A 30 16.77 -24.60 9.46
CA ASN A 30 16.85 -25.88 10.15
C ASN A 30 16.27 -25.82 11.57
N VAL A 31 16.50 -24.71 12.30
CA VAL A 31 15.86 -24.46 13.61
C VAL A 31 14.33 -24.39 13.48
N PHE A 32 13.81 -23.69 12.47
CA PHE A 32 12.35 -23.64 12.24
C PHE A 32 11.75 -25.02 11.90
N ILE A 33 12.42 -25.85 11.10
CA ILE A 33 11.96 -27.21 10.78
C ILE A 33 11.85 -28.06 12.06
N VAL A 34 12.83 -27.98 12.96
CA VAL A 34 12.81 -28.69 14.26
C VAL A 34 11.61 -28.24 15.11
N ILE A 35 11.42 -26.92 15.27
CA ILE A 35 10.28 -26.36 16.03
C ILE A 35 8.94 -26.85 15.46
N PHE A 36 8.78 -26.83 14.13
CA PHE A 36 7.54 -27.27 13.47
C PHE A 36 7.32 -28.78 13.58
N THR A 37 8.40 -29.58 13.57
CA THR A 37 8.34 -31.03 13.79
C THR A 37 7.87 -31.34 15.20
N VAL A 38 8.42 -30.67 16.22
CA VAL A 38 7.99 -30.82 17.62
C VAL A 38 6.51 -30.47 17.79
N GLU A 39 6.06 -29.34 17.23
CA GLU A 39 4.65 -28.94 17.29
C GLU A 39 3.72 -29.95 16.60
N CYS A 40 4.13 -30.50 15.45
CA CYS A 40 3.38 -31.52 14.73
C CYS A 40 3.25 -32.82 15.54
N VAL A 41 4.36 -33.31 16.11
CA VAL A 41 4.38 -34.50 16.98
C VAL A 41 3.48 -34.30 18.21
N LEU A 42 3.55 -33.14 18.87
CA LEU A 42 2.68 -32.81 20.01
C LEU A 42 1.19 -32.83 19.62
N LYS A 43 0.82 -32.27 18.46
CA LYS A 43 -0.57 -32.34 17.95
C LYS A 43 -1.02 -33.76 17.62
N ILE A 44 -0.15 -34.59 17.05
CA ILE A 44 -0.45 -36.00 16.73
C ILE A 44 -0.69 -36.81 18.02
N ILE A 45 0.12 -36.59 19.06
CA ILE A 45 -0.06 -37.23 20.37
C ILE A 45 -1.36 -36.76 21.05
N ALA A 46 -1.67 -35.46 21.00
CA ALA A 46 -2.83 -34.88 21.68
C ALA A 46 -4.18 -35.24 21.02
N PHE A 47 -4.25 -35.27 19.69
CA PHE A 47 -5.52 -35.51 18.96
C PHE A 47 -5.68 -36.96 18.45
N GLY A 48 -4.59 -37.75 18.47
CA GLY A 48 -4.53 -39.05 17.80
C GLY A 48 -4.38 -38.92 16.29
N PHE A 49 -3.80 -39.96 15.67
CA PHE A 49 -3.35 -39.90 14.27
C PHE A 49 -4.50 -39.92 13.24
N VAL A 50 -5.34 -40.98 13.25
CA VAL A 50 -6.40 -41.22 12.22
C VAL A 50 -7.73 -41.73 12.79
N MET A 51 -7.71 -42.60 13.82
CA MET A 51 -8.89 -43.39 14.22
C MET A 51 -10.00 -42.59 14.94
N HIS A 52 -9.68 -41.46 15.58
CA HIS A 52 -10.65 -40.70 16.39
C HIS A 52 -11.44 -39.66 15.55
N PRO A 53 -12.68 -39.31 15.95
CA PRO A 53 -13.48 -38.32 15.21
C PRO A 53 -12.85 -36.92 15.18
N GLY A 54 -12.00 -36.58 16.17
CA GLY A 54 -11.18 -35.36 16.19
C GLY A 54 -9.73 -35.55 15.75
N ALA A 55 -9.38 -36.65 15.09
CA ALA A 55 -7.99 -37.00 14.76
C ALA A 55 -7.29 -35.94 13.88
N TYR A 56 -5.98 -35.80 14.09
CA TYR A 56 -5.14 -34.76 13.48
C TYR A 56 -5.31 -34.68 11.95
N LEU A 57 -5.21 -35.83 11.25
CA LEU A 57 -5.28 -35.89 9.78
C LEU A 57 -6.68 -35.75 9.17
N ARG A 58 -7.75 -35.56 9.96
CA ARG A 58 -9.09 -35.27 9.43
C ARG A 58 -9.33 -33.78 9.16
N ASN A 59 -8.54 -32.90 9.74
CA ASN A 59 -8.62 -31.45 9.51
C ASN A 59 -7.71 -31.06 8.34
N ALA A 60 -8.29 -30.50 7.26
CA ALA A 60 -7.55 -30.09 6.07
C ALA A 60 -6.35 -29.16 6.36
N TRP A 61 -6.46 -28.28 7.36
CA TRP A 61 -5.37 -27.38 7.76
C TRP A 61 -4.23 -28.11 8.47
N ASN A 62 -4.54 -29.18 9.20
CA ASN A 62 -3.53 -30.05 9.81
C ASN A 62 -2.85 -30.94 8.76
N ILE A 63 -3.56 -31.37 7.72
CA ILE A 63 -2.96 -32.10 6.57
C ILE A 63 -1.95 -31.20 5.86
N LEU A 64 -2.26 -29.91 5.66
CA LEU A 64 -1.35 -28.92 5.10
C LEU A 64 -0.09 -28.73 5.98
N ASP A 65 -0.27 -28.53 7.29
CA ASP A 65 0.84 -28.46 8.26
C ASP A 65 1.74 -29.71 8.22
N PHE A 66 1.12 -30.90 8.23
CA PHE A 66 1.81 -32.20 8.18
C PHE A 66 2.62 -32.36 6.88
N THR A 67 2.03 -31.99 5.75
CA THR A 67 2.67 -32.05 4.43
C THR A 67 3.89 -31.12 4.37
N ILE A 68 3.78 -29.90 4.91
CA ILE A 68 4.91 -28.95 4.98
C ILE A 68 6.04 -29.49 5.86
N VAL A 69 5.73 -30.10 7.01
CA VAL A 69 6.73 -30.73 7.89
C VAL A 69 7.41 -31.92 7.20
N ILE A 70 6.64 -32.81 6.56
CA ILE A 70 7.20 -33.94 5.80
C ILE A 70 8.13 -33.46 4.67
N LEU A 71 7.69 -32.51 3.84
CA LEU A 71 8.52 -31.98 2.77
C LEU A 71 9.79 -31.30 3.32
N GLY A 72 9.69 -30.60 4.46
CA GLY A 72 10.83 -29.99 5.14
C GLY A 72 11.85 -31.00 5.69
N LEU A 73 11.40 -32.15 6.20
CA LEU A 73 12.26 -33.22 6.70
C LEU A 73 12.85 -34.08 5.58
N LEU A 74 12.08 -34.35 4.53
CA LEU A 74 12.53 -35.13 3.37
C LEU A 74 13.55 -34.36 2.51
N GLN A 75 13.46 -33.03 2.43
CA GLN A 75 14.36 -32.23 1.59
C GLN A 75 15.87 -32.48 1.85
N PRO A 76 16.41 -32.33 3.08
CA PRO A 76 17.84 -32.58 3.32
C PRO A 76 18.24 -34.05 3.13
N LEU A 77 17.34 -35.00 3.43
CA LEU A 77 17.57 -36.43 3.23
C LEU A 77 17.69 -36.78 1.74
N ILE A 78 16.77 -36.27 0.91
CA ILE A 78 16.80 -36.45 -0.55
C ILE A 78 18.04 -35.76 -1.13
N GLN A 79 18.41 -34.56 -0.65
CA GLN A 79 19.61 -33.87 -1.10
C GLN A 79 20.86 -34.74 -0.91
N GLN A 80 21.08 -35.34 0.27
CA GLN A 80 22.21 -36.22 0.54
C GLN A 80 22.23 -37.49 -0.33
N MET A 81 21.06 -38.07 -0.61
CA MET A 81 20.95 -39.30 -1.41
C MET A 81 21.15 -39.04 -2.91
N VAL A 82 20.68 -37.89 -3.41
CA VAL A 82 20.72 -37.53 -4.83
C VAL A 82 22.07 -36.93 -5.26
N GLU A 83 22.86 -36.37 -4.31
CA GLU A 83 24.22 -35.89 -4.57
C GLU A 83 25.15 -37.01 -5.11
N GLN A 84 24.89 -38.28 -4.75
CA GLN A 84 25.56 -39.45 -5.30
C GLN A 84 25.11 -39.83 -6.73
N SER A 85 23.99 -39.29 -7.19
CA SER A 85 23.35 -39.62 -8.48
C SER A 85 23.51 -38.52 -9.55
N GLY A 86 24.12 -37.37 -9.23
CA GLY A 86 24.43 -36.30 -10.17
C GLY A 86 23.23 -35.50 -10.71
N VAL A 87 22.04 -35.63 -10.10
CA VAL A 87 20.83 -34.88 -10.51
C VAL A 87 20.76 -33.55 -9.75
N ASP A 88 20.42 -32.46 -10.44
CA ASP A 88 20.36 -31.14 -9.82
C ASP A 88 19.16 -30.99 -8.85
N VAL A 89 19.48 -30.97 -7.55
CA VAL A 89 18.53 -30.88 -6.43
C VAL A 89 18.02 -29.47 -6.15
N LYS A 90 18.46 -28.42 -6.89
CA LYS A 90 18.02 -27.03 -6.68
C LYS A 90 16.49 -26.88 -6.69
N ALA A 91 15.79 -27.62 -7.55
CA ALA A 91 14.33 -27.60 -7.62
C ALA A 91 13.65 -27.98 -6.29
N LEU A 92 14.25 -28.85 -5.47
CA LEU A 92 13.71 -29.22 -4.15
C LEU A 92 13.72 -28.06 -3.16
N ARG A 93 14.54 -27.02 -3.39
CA ARG A 93 14.55 -25.78 -2.60
C ARG A 93 13.29 -24.93 -2.84
N ALA A 94 12.62 -25.08 -3.99
CA ALA A 94 11.36 -24.38 -4.27
C ALA A 94 10.24 -24.77 -3.29
N PHE A 95 10.18 -26.01 -2.80
CA PHE A 95 9.16 -26.44 -1.83
C PHE A 95 9.18 -25.64 -0.51
N ARG A 96 10.29 -24.95 -0.19
CA ARG A 96 10.36 -24.03 0.95
C ARG A 96 9.35 -22.87 0.83
N VAL A 97 8.94 -22.50 -0.39
CA VAL A 97 7.91 -21.49 -0.67
C VAL A 97 6.51 -21.88 -0.18
N LEU A 98 6.27 -23.15 0.16
CA LEU A 98 5.01 -23.60 0.76
C LEU A 98 4.95 -23.31 2.27
N ARG A 99 6.09 -23.11 2.95
CA ARG A 99 6.15 -22.89 4.40
C ARG A 99 5.32 -21.66 4.88
N PRO A 100 5.27 -20.52 4.15
CA PRO A 100 4.38 -19.41 4.47
C PRO A 100 2.88 -19.75 4.49
N LEU A 101 2.41 -20.79 3.77
CA LEU A 101 0.99 -21.20 3.80
C LEU A 101 0.52 -21.63 5.19
N ARG A 102 1.45 -22.02 6.07
CA ARG A 102 1.19 -22.29 7.49
C ARG A 102 0.67 -21.07 8.27
N LEU A 103 0.89 -19.86 7.76
CA LEU A 103 0.27 -18.66 8.34
C LEU A 103 -1.27 -18.72 8.21
N VAL A 104 -1.79 -19.40 7.19
CA VAL A 104 -3.24 -19.62 7.00
C VAL A 104 -3.80 -20.56 8.06
N SER A 105 -3.14 -21.70 8.33
CA SER A 105 -3.58 -22.65 9.36
C SER A 105 -3.52 -22.05 10.77
N GLY A 106 -2.64 -21.06 11.01
CA GLY A 106 -2.59 -20.30 12.25
C GLY A 106 -3.60 -19.15 12.40
N LEU A 107 -4.12 -18.57 11.31
CA LEU A 107 -5.00 -17.39 11.34
C LEU A 107 -6.44 -17.72 10.95
N PRO A 108 -7.39 -17.88 11.91
CA PRO A 108 -8.76 -18.31 11.62
C PRO A 108 -9.52 -17.35 10.67
N SER A 109 -9.25 -16.04 10.76
CA SER A 109 -9.84 -15.05 9.86
C SER A 109 -9.48 -15.28 8.39
N LEU A 110 -8.24 -15.70 8.11
CA LEU A 110 -7.76 -15.96 6.75
C LEU A 110 -8.35 -17.26 6.18
N GLN A 111 -8.58 -18.26 7.04
CA GLN A 111 -9.30 -19.49 6.67
C GLN A 111 -10.73 -19.21 6.21
N VAL A 112 -11.43 -18.29 6.87
CA VAL A 112 -12.79 -17.88 6.47
C VAL A 112 -12.78 -17.22 5.09
N VAL A 113 -11.80 -16.36 4.81
CA VAL A 113 -11.63 -15.71 3.50
C VAL A 113 -11.34 -16.73 2.40
N LEU A 114 -10.34 -17.60 2.59
CA LEU A 114 -9.98 -18.61 1.58
C LEU A 114 -11.10 -19.64 1.34
N ASN A 115 -11.82 -20.07 2.38
CA ASN A 115 -13.01 -20.90 2.21
C ASN A 115 -14.13 -20.20 1.43
N SER A 116 -14.21 -18.86 1.49
CA SER A 116 -15.16 -18.07 0.70
C SER A 116 -14.72 -17.99 -0.76
N ILE A 117 -13.43 -17.77 -1.02
CA ILE A 117 -12.82 -17.76 -2.37
C ILE A 117 -13.02 -19.13 -3.06
N MET A 118 -12.69 -20.23 -2.39
CA MET A 118 -12.83 -21.58 -2.95
C MET A 118 -14.28 -21.92 -3.32
N ARG A 119 -15.27 -21.39 -2.57
CA ARG A 119 -16.71 -21.54 -2.91
C ARG A 119 -17.10 -20.68 -4.11
N ALA A 120 -16.55 -19.48 -4.25
CA ALA A 120 -16.80 -18.59 -5.38
C ALA A 120 -16.13 -19.07 -6.69
N MET A 121 -15.07 -19.88 -6.61
CA MET A 121 -14.39 -20.42 -7.80
C MET A 121 -15.20 -21.50 -8.54
N VAL A 122 -16.01 -22.29 -7.83
CA VAL A 122 -16.81 -23.39 -8.43
C VAL A 122 -17.69 -22.95 -9.61
N PRO A 123 -18.53 -21.89 -9.51
CA PRO A 123 -19.34 -21.44 -10.65
C PRO A 123 -18.52 -20.88 -11.83
N LEU A 124 -17.28 -20.41 -11.59
CA LEU A 124 -16.40 -19.93 -12.66
C LEU A 124 -15.75 -21.08 -13.45
N LEU A 125 -15.74 -22.31 -12.93
CA LEU A 125 -15.13 -23.47 -13.60
C LEU A 125 -15.78 -23.77 -14.96
N HIS A 126 -17.10 -23.63 -15.08
CA HIS A 126 -17.80 -23.81 -16.37
C HIS A 126 -17.36 -22.77 -17.41
N ILE A 127 -17.04 -21.55 -16.98
CA ILE A 127 -16.52 -20.49 -17.85
C ILE A 127 -15.09 -20.82 -18.27
N ALA A 128 -14.23 -21.21 -17.32
CA ALA A 128 -12.86 -21.60 -17.60
C ALA A 128 -12.78 -22.74 -18.64
N LEU A 129 -13.67 -23.73 -18.56
CA LEU A 129 -13.77 -24.78 -19.58
C LEU A 129 -14.17 -24.25 -20.96
N LEU A 130 -15.12 -23.30 -21.04
CA LEU A 130 -15.48 -22.65 -22.31
C LEU A 130 -14.30 -21.85 -22.88
N VAL A 131 -13.54 -21.13 -22.04
CA VAL A 131 -12.36 -20.36 -22.46
C VAL A 131 -11.26 -21.29 -22.99
N ILE A 132 -10.96 -22.38 -22.28
CA ILE A 132 -10.00 -23.40 -22.73
C ILE A 132 -10.43 -23.99 -24.08
N PHE A 133 -11.72 -24.27 -24.27
CA PHE A 133 -12.24 -24.77 -25.54
C PHE A 133 -12.08 -23.76 -26.69
N VAL A 134 -12.35 -22.47 -26.47
CA VAL A 134 -12.11 -21.41 -27.46
C VAL A 134 -10.62 -21.27 -27.79
N ILE A 135 -9.74 -21.31 -26.78
CA ILE A 135 -8.28 -21.31 -26.95
C ILE A 135 -7.85 -22.48 -27.84
N ILE A 136 -8.35 -23.70 -27.59
CA ILE A 136 -8.01 -24.90 -28.38
C ILE A 136 -8.44 -24.75 -29.85
N ILE A 137 -9.64 -24.21 -30.12
CA ILE A 137 -10.11 -23.96 -31.49
C ILE A 137 -9.16 -22.99 -32.21
N TYR A 138 -8.87 -21.84 -31.60
CA TYR A 138 -7.97 -20.87 -32.21
C TYR A 138 -6.54 -21.39 -32.36
N ALA A 139 -6.04 -22.20 -31.41
CA ALA A 139 -4.73 -22.84 -31.52
C ALA A 139 -4.65 -23.81 -32.71
N ILE A 140 -5.67 -24.64 -32.94
CA ILE A 140 -5.70 -25.56 -34.10
C ILE A 140 -5.76 -24.75 -35.41
N VAL A 141 -6.60 -23.71 -35.47
CA VAL A 141 -6.70 -22.85 -36.67
C VAL A 141 -5.39 -22.09 -36.92
N GLY A 142 -4.74 -21.57 -35.89
CA GLY A 142 -3.45 -20.87 -36.01
C GLY A 142 -2.31 -21.79 -36.43
N LEU A 143 -2.26 -23.02 -35.89
CA LEU A 143 -1.34 -24.08 -36.28
C LEU A 143 -1.45 -24.38 -37.79
N GLU A 144 -2.66 -24.66 -38.28
CA GLU A 144 -2.89 -24.96 -39.71
C GLU A 144 -2.59 -23.76 -40.65
N LEU A 145 -2.84 -22.52 -40.20
CA LEU A 145 -2.61 -21.33 -41.02
C LEU A 145 -1.16 -20.83 -41.02
N PHE A 146 -0.43 -20.97 -39.91
CA PHE A 146 0.82 -20.25 -39.67
C PHE A 146 2.02 -21.13 -39.27
N SER A 147 1.86 -22.46 -39.22
CA SER A 147 2.99 -23.38 -38.97
C SER A 147 4.14 -23.19 -39.97
N GLY A 148 5.35 -23.10 -39.44
CA GLY A 148 6.59 -22.91 -40.19
C GLY A 148 6.75 -21.54 -40.85
N LYS A 149 5.84 -20.57 -40.62
CA LYS A 149 5.86 -19.27 -41.31
C LYS A 149 6.74 -18.19 -40.67
N LEU A 150 7.12 -18.38 -39.41
CA LEU A 150 7.81 -17.37 -38.59
C LEU A 150 9.32 -17.63 -38.40
N HIS A 151 9.94 -18.43 -39.29
CA HIS A 151 11.38 -18.76 -39.26
C HIS A 151 12.22 -17.98 -40.28
N ALA A 152 11.58 -17.28 -41.22
CA ALA A 152 12.29 -16.47 -42.21
C ALA A 152 12.60 -15.07 -41.65
N THR A 153 13.87 -14.65 -41.68
CA THR A 153 14.30 -13.28 -41.30
C THR A 153 15.29 -12.72 -42.33
N CYS A 154 15.67 -11.46 -42.16
CA CYS A 154 16.66 -10.76 -42.98
C CYS A 154 18.08 -11.08 -42.50
N TYR A 155 18.92 -11.58 -43.42
CA TYR A 155 20.35 -11.83 -43.21
C TYR A 155 21.17 -10.91 -44.11
N ASP A 156 22.28 -10.37 -43.64
CA ASP A 156 23.20 -9.62 -44.51
C ASP A 156 23.91 -10.57 -45.49
N PHE A 157 23.98 -10.20 -46.79
CA PHE A 157 24.57 -11.08 -47.82
C PHE A 157 26.09 -11.20 -47.74
N VAL A 158 26.77 -10.30 -47.02
CA VAL A 158 28.23 -10.26 -46.84
C VAL A 158 28.65 -10.97 -45.56
N THR A 159 28.01 -10.67 -44.42
CA THR A 159 28.41 -11.28 -43.13
C THR A 159 27.69 -12.60 -42.84
N GLY A 160 26.46 -12.77 -43.35
CA GLY A 160 25.60 -13.90 -43.01
C GLY A 160 24.97 -13.81 -41.62
N GLU A 161 25.11 -12.66 -40.95
CA GLU A 161 24.55 -12.40 -39.61
C GLU A 161 23.09 -11.91 -39.70
N ILE A 162 22.37 -12.09 -38.60
CA ILE A 162 20.99 -11.61 -38.42
C ILE A 162 21.04 -10.18 -37.88
N GLU A 163 20.11 -9.32 -38.31
CA GLU A 163 19.96 -7.95 -37.79
C GLU A 163 19.59 -7.92 -36.28
N ASP A 164 20.10 -6.92 -35.54
CA ASP A 164 19.99 -6.81 -34.06
C ASP A 164 18.56 -6.97 -33.49
N ASN A 165 17.55 -6.57 -34.27
CA ASN A 165 16.13 -6.71 -33.93
C ASN A 165 15.41 -7.56 -34.99
N PRO A 166 15.54 -8.89 -34.96
CA PRO A 166 15.03 -9.74 -36.02
C PRO A 166 13.50 -9.77 -36.05
N SER A 167 12.96 -9.55 -37.25
CA SER A 167 11.53 -9.64 -37.55
C SER A 167 11.29 -10.65 -38.68
N PRO A 168 10.09 -11.25 -38.80
CA PRO A 168 9.80 -12.14 -39.90
C PRO A 168 9.83 -11.39 -41.24
N CYS A 169 10.26 -12.07 -42.30
CA CYS A 169 10.25 -11.53 -43.65
C CYS A 169 9.45 -12.40 -44.62
N SER A 170 9.01 -11.82 -45.75
CA SER A 170 8.17 -12.53 -46.72
C SER A 170 8.97 -13.16 -47.86
N LEU A 171 9.17 -14.47 -47.80
CA LEU A 171 9.75 -15.28 -48.90
C LEU A 171 9.00 -15.13 -50.24
N ASN A 172 7.71 -14.78 -50.19
CA ASN A 172 6.84 -14.63 -51.35
C ASN A 172 6.60 -13.15 -51.77
N GLN A 173 7.34 -12.19 -51.18
CA GLN A 173 7.18 -10.75 -51.43
C GLN A 173 5.75 -10.20 -51.20
N ARG A 174 5.00 -10.78 -50.24
CA ARG A 174 3.62 -10.36 -49.90
C ARG A 174 3.49 -9.61 -48.57
N GLY A 175 4.44 -9.82 -47.67
CA GLY A 175 4.61 -9.10 -46.41
C GLY A 175 5.83 -8.19 -46.45
N ALA A 176 6.58 -8.12 -45.36
CA ALA A 176 7.78 -7.30 -45.23
C ALA A 176 8.89 -7.76 -46.18
N LEU A 177 9.58 -6.77 -46.75
CA LEU A 177 10.75 -6.93 -47.61
C LEU A 177 11.98 -6.45 -46.86
N CYS A 178 13.04 -7.24 -46.90
CA CYS A 178 14.36 -6.84 -46.40
C CYS A 178 14.91 -5.65 -47.23
N THR A 179 15.68 -4.77 -46.62
CA THR A 179 16.19 -3.54 -47.26
C THR A 179 17.72 -3.44 -47.18
N GLY A 180 18.33 -2.66 -48.09
CA GLY A 180 19.78 -2.51 -48.14
C GLY A 180 20.50 -3.79 -48.59
N SER A 181 21.49 -4.23 -47.80
CA SER A 181 22.32 -5.42 -48.04
C SER A 181 21.73 -6.72 -47.49
N THR A 182 20.43 -6.75 -47.14
CA THR A 182 19.82 -7.91 -46.49
C THR A 182 18.89 -8.71 -47.41
N ILE A 183 18.91 -10.04 -47.26
CA ILE A 183 18.07 -11.00 -48.00
C ILE A 183 17.18 -11.80 -47.04
N CYS A 184 15.91 -11.97 -47.43
CA CYS A 184 14.96 -12.78 -46.68
C CYS A 184 15.24 -14.28 -46.88
N TYR A 185 15.49 -15.02 -45.80
CA TYR A 185 15.77 -16.45 -45.89
C TYR A 185 15.32 -17.26 -44.65
N ASP A 186 15.04 -18.55 -44.85
CA ASP A 186 14.66 -19.53 -43.83
C ASP A 186 15.67 -20.69 -43.86
N PHE A 187 16.56 -20.76 -42.86
CA PHE A 187 17.56 -21.83 -42.75
C PHE A 187 16.95 -23.08 -42.10
N LYS A 188 16.72 -24.12 -42.90
CA LYS A 188 16.20 -25.41 -42.42
C LYS A 188 17.31 -26.36 -41.99
N LEU A 189 17.11 -27.04 -40.86
CA LEU A 189 18.08 -27.98 -40.27
C LEU A 189 18.49 -29.13 -41.20
N ASP A 190 17.56 -29.63 -42.03
CA ASP A 190 17.82 -30.72 -43.00
C ASP A 190 18.40 -30.23 -44.34
N MET A 191 18.75 -28.95 -44.45
CA MET A 191 19.37 -28.43 -45.67
C MET A 191 20.83 -28.89 -45.74
N SER A 192 21.06 -29.97 -46.50
CA SER A 192 22.38 -30.53 -46.78
C SER A 192 23.42 -29.44 -47.06
N TYR A 193 24.65 -29.63 -46.56
CA TYR A 193 25.82 -28.79 -46.85
C TYR A 193 25.98 -28.49 -48.35
N ALA A 194 25.54 -29.39 -49.23
CA ALA A 194 25.53 -29.20 -50.68
C ALA A 194 24.59 -28.05 -51.15
N ALA A 195 23.41 -27.90 -50.57
CA ALA A 195 22.44 -26.86 -50.96
C ALA A 195 22.84 -25.46 -50.44
N VAL A 196 23.58 -25.40 -49.32
CA VAL A 196 24.27 -24.17 -48.88
C VAL A 196 25.45 -23.87 -49.82
N ALA A 197 26.22 -24.88 -50.23
CA ALA A 197 27.38 -24.73 -51.11
C ALA A 197 27.02 -24.30 -52.55
N GLU A 198 25.93 -24.81 -53.14
CA GLU A 198 25.48 -24.43 -54.49
C GLU A 198 25.18 -22.91 -54.60
N ARG A 199 24.63 -22.30 -53.54
CA ARG A 199 24.45 -20.83 -53.50
C ARG A 199 25.70 -20.08 -53.09
N LYS A 200 26.60 -20.70 -52.31
CA LYS A 200 27.93 -20.13 -52.03
C LYS A 200 28.72 -19.93 -53.33
N GLN A 201 28.67 -20.89 -54.27
CA GLN A 201 29.23 -20.72 -55.61
C GLN A 201 28.56 -19.62 -56.44
N GLN A 202 27.24 -19.40 -56.31
CA GLN A 202 26.57 -18.28 -56.99
C GLN A 202 26.95 -16.92 -56.39
N ALA A 203 27.15 -16.84 -55.07
CA ALA A 203 27.68 -15.64 -54.41
C ALA A 203 29.15 -15.39 -54.77
N GLU A 204 30.01 -16.43 -54.75
CA GLU A 204 31.41 -16.36 -55.15
C GLU A 204 31.60 -16.00 -56.65
N ALA A 205 30.65 -16.37 -57.52
CA ALA A 205 30.63 -15.95 -58.92
C ALA A 205 30.24 -14.48 -59.12
N ILE A 206 29.39 -13.91 -58.25
CA ILE A 206 29.07 -12.47 -58.23
C ILE A 206 30.21 -11.69 -57.56
N LEU A 207 30.88 -12.30 -56.57
CA LEU A 207 32.03 -11.76 -55.85
C LEU A 207 33.38 -12.16 -56.47
N ALA A 208 33.43 -12.35 -57.80
CA ALA A 208 34.65 -12.58 -58.58
C ALA A 208 35.51 -11.29 -58.70
N GLY A 209 35.78 -10.67 -57.55
CA GLY A 209 36.44 -9.38 -57.38
C GLY A 209 37.26 -9.29 -56.08
N ASN A 210 36.79 -9.85 -54.94
CA ASN A 210 37.68 -10.16 -53.80
C ASN A 210 37.03 -11.02 -52.69
N ILE A 211 37.87 -11.79 -51.98
CA ILE A 211 37.63 -12.58 -50.76
C ILE A 211 36.89 -13.93 -50.94
N THR A 212 37.52 -14.99 -50.42
CA THR A 212 36.93 -16.32 -50.22
C THR A 212 36.77 -16.66 -48.71
N PRO A 213 35.79 -17.50 -48.34
CA PRO A 213 35.40 -17.81 -46.95
C PRO A 213 36.48 -18.58 -46.14
N PRO A 214 36.43 -18.60 -44.79
CA PRO A 214 35.31 -19.16 -44.02
C PRO A 214 34.35 -18.11 -43.45
N LEU A 215 33.30 -17.79 -44.22
CA LEU A 215 32.04 -17.31 -43.66
C LEU A 215 31.57 -18.34 -42.60
N PRO A 216 31.21 -17.91 -41.38
CA PRO A 216 30.63 -18.79 -40.38
C PRO A 216 29.35 -19.44 -40.92
N GLN A 217 28.91 -20.54 -40.31
CA GLN A 217 27.59 -21.06 -40.64
C GLN A 217 26.55 -20.05 -40.13
N PRO A 218 25.64 -19.56 -40.99
CA PRO A 218 24.64 -18.58 -40.58
C PRO A 218 23.78 -19.21 -39.48
N GLU A 219 23.67 -18.50 -38.35
CA GLU A 219 22.85 -18.96 -37.23
C GLU A 219 21.39 -19.03 -37.67
N ARG A 220 20.72 -20.16 -37.43
CA ARG A 220 19.30 -20.27 -37.75
C ARG A 220 18.49 -19.41 -36.78
N TRP A 221 17.79 -18.41 -37.31
CA TRP A 221 16.74 -17.75 -36.53
C TRP A 221 15.63 -18.75 -36.15
N VAL A 222 15.40 -18.89 -34.84
CA VAL A 222 14.37 -19.77 -34.25
C VAL A 222 12.97 -19.16 -34.26
N GLY A 223 12.83 -17.91 -34.71
CA GLY A 223 11.60 -17.13 -34.72
C GLY A 223 11.47 -16.13 -33.55
N PRO A 224 10.38 -15.35 -33.52
CA PRO A 224 10.19 -14.28 -32.54
C PRO A 224 10.23 -14.77 -31.08
N ASN A 225 10.71 -13.92 -30.17
CA ASN A 225 10.91 -14.22 -28.75
C ASN A 225 11.69 -15.53 -28.52
N TYR A 226 12.85 -15.68 -29.16
CA TYR A 226 13.70 -16.89 -29.08
C TYR A 226 12.92 -18.18 -29.44
N GLY A 227 11.99 -18.09 -30.39
CA GLY A 227 11.16 -19.21 -30.83
C GLY A 227 10.04 -19.60 -29.87
N ILE A 228 9.69 -18.78 -28.87
CA ILE A 228 8.56 -19.07 -27.97
C ILE A 228 7.21 -18.76 -28.66
N THR A 229 7.10 -17.63 -29.33
CA THR A 229 5.85 -17.18 -29.96
C THR A 229 5.77 -17.64 -31.41
N ASN A 230 5.37 -18.90 -31.61
CA ASN A 230 5.17 -19.51 -32.93
C ASN A 230 3.90 -20.36 -33.00
N PHE A 231 3.61 -20.85 -34.20
CA PHE A 231 2.47 -21.70 -34.52
C PHE A 231 2.89 -23.08 -35.04
N ASP A 232 4.08 -23.57 -34.67
CA ASP A 232 4.63 -24.82 -35.23
C ASP A 232 4.12 -26.07 -34.50
N ASN A 233 3.88 -25.93 -33.20
CA ASN A 233 3.43 -27.00 -32.31
C ASN A 233 2.14 -26.60 -31.61
N PHE A 234 1.23 -27.56 -31.37
CA PHE A 234 -0.04 -27.31 -30.69
C PHE A 234 0.13 -26.57 -29.35
N GLY A 235 1.12 -26.94 -28.53
CA GLY A 235 1.39 -26.28 -27.24
C GLY A 235 1.89 -24.82 -27.36
N LEU A 236 2.77 -24.52 -28.33
CA LEU A 236 3.28 -23.17 -28.55
C LEU A 236 2.24 -22.27 -29.24
N SER A 237 1.43 -22.84 -30.13
CA SER A 237 0.26 -22.17 -30.68
C SER A 237 -0.77 -21.86 -29.58
N MET A 238 -1.05 -22.81 -28.68
CA MET A 238 -1.94 -22.59 -27.53
C MET A 238 -1.41 -21.48 -26.60
N LEU A 239 -0.10 -21.44 -26.33
CA LEU A 239 0.54 -20.37 -25.56
C LEU A 239 0.43 -19.00 -26.25
N THR A 240 0.71 -18.94 -27.55
CA THR A 240 0.62 -17.72 -28.36
C THR A 240 -0.83 -17.21 -28.43
N VAL A 241 -1.81 -18.10 -28.58
CA VAL A 241 -3.25 -17.77 -28.55
C VAL A 241 -3.69 -17.30 -27.17
N PHE A 242 -3.21 -17.92 -26.09
CA PHE A 242 -3.47 -17.47 -24.72
C PHE A 242 -2.94 -16.06 -24.48
N GLN A 243 -1.68 -15.79 -24.86
CA GLN A 243 -1.09 -14.44 -24.84
C GLN A 243 -1.91 -13.42 -25.65
N CYS A 244 -2.42 -13.82 -26.82
CA CYS A 244 -3.26 -12.91 -27.59
C CYS A 244 -4.59 -12.60 -26.88
N ILE A 245 -5.20 -13.61 -26.24
CA ILE A 245 -6.48 -13.46 -25.52
C ILE A 245 -6.37 -12.62 -24.25
N THR A 246 -5.20 -12.58 -23.58
CA THR A 246 -4.96 -11.65 -22.46
C THR A 246 -4.82 -10.18 -22.90
N MET A 247 -4.91 -9.90 -24.21
CA MET A 247 -4.68 -8.58 -24.83
C MET A 247 -3.24 -8.04 -24.67
N GLU A 248 -2.26 -8.89 -24.36
CA GLU A 248 -0.87 -8.50 -24.15
C GLU A 248 0.01 -8.91 -25.34
N GLY A 249 0.65 -7.96 -26.02
CA GLY A 249 1.53 -8.24 -27.16
C GLY A 249 0.84 -8.80 -28.42
N TRP A 250 -0.49 -8.98 -28.43
CA TRP A 250 -1.24 -9.56 -29.55
C TRP A 250 -1.03 -8.83 -30.89
N THR A 251 -0.81 -7.51 -30.86
CA THR A 251 -0.49 -6.71 -32.04
C THR A 251 0.88 -7.04 -32.62
N GLN A 252 1.87 -7.37 -31.78
CA GLN A 252 3.20 -7.80 -32.23
C GLN A 252 3.10 -9.13 -32.96
N VAL A 253 2.34 -10.09 -32.42
CA VAL A 253 2.09 -11.39 -33.08
C VAL A 253 1.35 -11.19 -34.41
N LEU A 254 0.34 -10.30 -34.46
CA LEU A 254 -0.32 -9.91 -35.71
C LEU A 254 0.68 -9.33 -36.72
N TYR A 255 1.57 -8.43 -36.31
CA TYR A 255 2.57 -7.83 -37.20
C TYR A 255 3.58 -8.87 -37.69
N TRP A 256 4.11 -9.75 -36.83
CA TRP A 256 4.97 -10.86 -37.26
C TRP A 256 4.33 -11.80 -38.31
N VAL A 257 3.03 -12.09 -38.16
CA VAL A 257 2.29 -12.86 -39.17
C VAL A 257 2.04 -12.03 -40.45
N ASN A 258 1.80 -10.73 -40.32
CA ASN A 258 1.67 -9.80 -41.45
C ASN A 258 2.98 -9.67 -42.25
N ASP A 259 4.12 -9.57 -41.56
CA ASP A 259 5.44 -9.40 -42.15
C ASP A 259 5.89 -10.65 -42.92
N SER A 260 5.47 -11.85 -42.48
CA SER A 260 5.70 -13.09 -43.23
C SER A 260 4.68 -13.35 -44.36
N GLN A 261 3.37 -13.23 -44.10
CA GLN A 261 2.31 -13.67 -45.02
C GLN A 261 1.61 -12.56 -45.82
N GLY A 262 1.72 -11.30 -45.38
CA GLY A 262 1.00 -10.15 -45.94
C GLY A 262 -0.36 -9.88 -45.30
N MET A 263 -0.86 -8.65 -45.48
CA MET A 263 -1.94 -8.06 -44.67
C MET A 263 -3.35 -8.56 -45.00
N LEU A 264 -3.53 -9.39 -46.04
CA LEU A 264 -4.86 -9.62 -46.62
C LEU A 264 -5.84 -10.37 -45.69
N TYR A 265 -5.35 -11.36 -44.94
CA TYR A 265 -6.19 -12.28 -44.14
C TYR A 265 -5.82 -12.44 -42.65
N PRO A 266 -4.56 -12.24 -42.18
CA PRO A 266 -4.23 -12.47 -40.76
C PRO A 266 -5.07 -11.65 -39.77
N TRP A 267 -5.39 -10.40 -40.12
CA TRP A 267 -6.22 -9.54 -39.26
C TRP A 267 -7.60 -10.14 -38.96
N ILE A 268 -8.19 -10.94 -39.85
CA ILE A 268 -9.50 -11.59 -39.62
C ILE A 268 -9.37 -12.60 -38.47
N TYR A 269 -8.30 -13.39 -38.47
CA TYR A 269 -8.00 -14.34 -37.40
C TYR A 269 -7.77 -13.61 -36.07
N PHE A 270 -6.88 -12.62 -36.03
CA PHE A 270 -6.56 -11.91 -34.78
C PHE A 270 -7.74 -11.07 -34.24
N ILE A 271 -8.44 -10.31 -35.09
CA ILE A 271 -9.57 -9.48 -34.63
C ILE A 271 -10.76 -10.34 -34.17
N SER A 272 -11.08 -11.44 -34.86
CA SER A 272 -12.12 -12.36 -34.39
C SER A 272 -11.74 -13.02 -33.06
N MET A 273 -10.47 -13.42 -32.89
CA MET A 273 -9.93 -13.95 -31.63
C MET A 273 -10.02 -12.95 -30.47
N ILE A 274 -9.75 -11.67 -30.69
CA ILE A 274 -9.89 -10.64 -29.63
C ILE A 274 -11.37 -10.42 -29.27
N ILE A 275 -12.27 -10.35 -30.26
CA ILE A 275 -13.71 -10.14 -30.01
C ILE A 275 -14.34 -11.35 -29.28
N ILE A 276 -14.09 -12.57 -29.78
CA ILE A 276 -14.72 -13.81 -29.27
C ILE A 276 -13.97 -14.37 -28.06
N GLY A 277 -12.64 -14.40 -28.12
CA GLY A 277 -11.80 -14.98 -27.07
C GLY A 277 -11.55 -14.06 -25.88
N SER A 278 -11.57 -12.74 -26.06
CA SER A 278 -11.29 -11.79 -24.97
C SER A 278 -12.53 -10.99 -24.54
N PHE A 279 -13.12 -10.16 -25.40
CA PHE A 279 -14.26 -9.31 -25.01
C PHE A 279 -15.48 -10.11 -24.56
N PHE A 280 -15.91 -11.12 -25.34
CA PHE A 280 -17.05 -11.97 -24.96
C PHE A 280 -16.78 -12.76 -23.66
N VAL A 281 -15.57 -13.32 -23.51
CA VAL A 281 -15.15 -14.05 -22.31
C VAL A 281 -15.16 -13.17 -21.07
N MET A 282 -14.55 -11.98 -21.13
CA MET A 282 -14.50 -11.04 -20.00
C MET A 282 -15.92 -10.60 -19.58
N ASN A 283 -16.79 -10.33 -20.54
CA ASN A 283 -18.19 -10.00 -20.26
C ASN A 283 -18.95 -11.18 -19.60
N LEU A 284 -18.67 -12.43 -20.00
CA LEU A 284 -19.28 -13.62 -19.41
C LEU A 284 -18.78 -13.87 -17.98
N VAL A 285 -17.47 -13.72 -17.73
CA VAL A 285 -16.86 -13.78 -16.38
C VAL A 285 -17.47 -12.72 -15.47
N LEU A 286 -17.54 -11.46 -15.91
CA LEU A 286 -18.14 -10.36 -15.14
C LEU A 286 -19.64 -10.60 -14.87
N GLY A 287 -20.38 -11.12 -15.85
CA GLY A 287 -21.80 -11.46 -15.70
C GLY A 287 -22.04 -12.54 -14.63
N VAL A 288 -21.29 -13.63 -14.65
CA VAL A 288 -21.41 -14.70 -13.65
C VAL A 288 -20.93 -14.23 -12.27
N LEU A 289 -19.81 -13.51 -12.19
CA LEU A 289 -19.29 -12.97 -10.94
C LEU A 289 -20.31 -12.01 -10.28
N SER A 290 -20.92 -11.13 -11.07
CA SER A 290 -22.01 -10.24 -10.61
C SER A 290 -23.24 -11.02 -10.12
N GLY A 291 -23.61 -12.10 -10.82
CA GLY A 291 -24.68 -13.01 -10.41
C GLY A 291 -24.41 -13.70 -9.07
N GLU A 292 -23.20 -14.22 -8.87
CA GLU A 292 -22.81 -14.90 -7.63
C GLU A 292 -22.64 -13.93 -6.45
N PHE A 293 -22.04 -12.76 -6.65
CA PHE A 293 -21.99 -11.70 -5.63
C PHE A 293 -23.40 -11.22 -5.26
N SER A 294 -24.33 -11.13 -6.21
CA SER A 294 -25.73 -10.79 -5.93
C SER A 294 -26.41 -11.85 -5.08
N LYS A 295 -26.25 -13.14 -5.41
CA LYS A 295 -26.76 -14.27 -4.59
C LYS A 295 -26.20 -14.26 -3.17
N GLU A 296 -24.90 -14.04 -3.01
CA GLU A 296 -24.26 -14.06 -1.68
C GLU A 296 -24.67 -12.82 -0.84
N ARG A 297 -24.79 -11.65 -1.47
CA ARG A 297 -25.36 -10.44 -0.87
C ARG A 297 -26.79 -10.66 -0.38
N GLU A 298 -27.63 -11.35 -1.15
CA GLU A 298 -29.00 -11.67 -0.75
C GLU A 298 -29.05 -12.64 0.44
N LYS A 299 -28.21 -13.69 0.45
CA LYS A 299 -28.06 -14.60 1.62
C LYS A 299 -27.62 -13.82 2.87
N ALA A 300 -26.69 -12.87 2.72
CA ALA A 300 -26.24 -12.03 3.82
C ALA A 300 -27.35 -11.07 4.33
N LYS A 301 -28.22 -10.58 3.44
CA LYS A 301 -29.44 -9.81 3.79
C LYS A 301 -30.44 -10.65 4.59
N LYS A 302 -30.73 -11.88 4.13
CA LYS A 302 -31.60 -12.83 4.84
C LYS A 302 -31.06 -13.25 6.22
N ARG A 303 -29.74 -13.16 6.46
CA ARG A 303 -29.09 -13.44 7.75
C ARG A 303 -29.10 -12.26 8.74
N GLY A 304 -29.80 -11.16 8.45
CA GLY A 304 -29.92 -10.01 9.36
C GLY A 304 -28.64 -9.19 9.59
N LYS A 305 -27.50 -9.59 9.01
CA LYS A 305 -26.20 -8.91 9.20
C LYS A 305 -26.23 -7.43 8.78
N TYR A 306 -26.97 -7.12 7.71
CA TYR A 306 -27.17 -5.74 7.25
C TYR A 306 -27.98 -4.89 8.23
N GLN A 307 -28.93 -5.51 8.93
CA GLN A 307 -29.73 -4.82 9.93
C GLN A 307 -28.86 -4.49 11.15
N LYS A 308 -28.08 -5.45 11.66
CA LYS A 308 -27.11 -5.21 12.73
C LYS A 308 -26.07 -4.13 12.37
N ALA A 309 -25.55 -4.13 11.15
CA ALA A 309 -24.60 -3.10 10.71
C ALA A 309 -25.25 -1.70 10.62
N ARG A 310 -26.51 -1.62 10.18
CA ARG A 310 -27.28 -0.37 10.12
C ARG A 310 -27.64 0.15 11.51
N GLU A 311 -28.03 -0.74 12.42
CA GLU A 311 -28.28 -0.44 13.84
C GLU A 311 -27.02 0.09 14.53
N GLN A 312 -25.84 -0.44 14.21
CA GLN A 312 -24.56 0.09 14.71
C GLN A 312 -24.26 1.50 14.19
N MET A 313 -24.44 1.77 12.90
CA MET A 313 -24.25 3.12 12.34
C MET A 313 -25.24 4.13 12.96
N GLN A 314 -26.52 3.76 13.07
CA GLN A 314 -27.53 4.63 13.66
C GLN A 314 -27.25 4.90 15.15
N PHE A 315 -26.82 3.88 15.92
CA PHE A 315 -26.42 4.07 17.31
C PHE A 315 -25.22 5.00 17.46
N GLU A 316 -24.25 4.95 16.53
CA GLU A 316 -23.10 5.86 16.51
C GLU A 316 -23.51 7.31 16.18
N GLU A 317 -24.42 7.51 15.22
CA GLU A 317 -25.03 8.82 14.91
C GLU A 317 -25.85 9.36 16.10
N ASP A 318 -26.70 8.53 16.73
CA ASP A 318 -27.51 8.91 17.89
C ASP A 318 -26.63 9.29 19.10
N VAL A 319 -25.58 8.50 19.39
CA VAL A 319 -24.61 8.80 20.46
C VAL A 319 -23.87 10.11 20.19
N GLN A 320 -23.42 10.36 18.95
CA GLN A 320 -22.78 11.64 18.61
C GLN A 320 -23.76 12.81 18.75
N GLY A 321 -25.02 12.64 18.34
CA GLY A 321 -26.07 13.66 18.51
C GLY A 321 -26.33 13.99 19.99
N TYR A 322 -26.36 12.98 20.87
CA TYR A 322 -26.47 13.21 22.31
C TYR A 322 -25.24 13.91 22.91
N LEU A 323 -24.02 13.55 22.48
CA LEU A 323 -22.79 14.22 22.92
C LEU A 323 -22.76 15.69 22.48
N ASP A 324 -23.19 15.99 21.25
CA ASP A 324 -23.31 17.35 20.75
C ASP A 324 -24.35 18.17 21.55
N TRP A 325 -25.48 17.57 21.94
CA TRP A 325 -26.48 18.21 22.79
C TRP A 325 -25.98 18.47 24.21
N ILE A 326 -25.27 17.51 24.82
CA ILE A 326 -24.64 17.67 26.14
C ILE A 326 -23.61 18.79 26.09
N SER A 327 -22.71 18.78 25.11
CA SER A 327 -21.69 19.82 24.95
C SER A 327 -22.30 21.21 24.73
N ALA A 328 -23.40 21.31 23.97
CA ALA A 328 -24.15 22.54 23.79
C ALA A 328 -24.84 23.02 25.08
N ALA A 329 -25.35 22.11 25.91
CA ALA A 329 -25.96 22.43 27.19
C ALA A 329 -24.92 22.85 28.25
N GLU A 330 -23.75 22.21 28.29
CA GLU A 330 -22.63 22.60 29.15
C GLU A 330 -22.18 24.04 28.85
N ASP A 331 -21.94 24.38 27.57
CA ASP A 331 -21.61 25.74 27.10
C ASP A 331 -22.68 26.80 27.49
N ILE A 332 -23.94 26.41 27.72
CA ILE A 332 -25.04 27.31 28.18
C ILE A 332 -25.10 27.39 29.71
N SER A 333 -24.93 26.27 30.42
CA SER A 333 -24.97 26.23 31.88
C SER A 333 -23.86 27.07 32.54
N ASP A 334 -22.67 27.09 31.91
CA ASP A 334 -21.54 27.96 32.27
C ASP A 334 -21.88 29.46 32.20
N ASP A 335 -22.84 29.83 31.34
CA ASP A 335 -23.35 31.19 31.23
C ASP A 335 -24.38 31.49 32.35
N GLU A 336 -25.37 30.63 32.59
CA GLU A 336 -26.40 30.84 33.64
C GLU A 336 -25.82 30.85 35.07
N GLU A 337 -24.92 29.91 35.37
CA GLU A 337 -24.33 29.81 36.71
C GLU A 337 -23.44 31.01 37.04
N THR A 338 -22.97 31.73 36.01
CA THR A 338 -22.21 32.97 36.16
C THR A 338 -23.03 34.25 36.04
N THR A 339 -24.18 34.27 35.36
CA THR A 339 -25.13 35.39 35.48
C THR A 339 -25.78 35.41 36.86
N ASN A 340 -26.19 34.26 37.41
CA ASN A 340 -26.77 34.19 38.75
C ASN A 340 -25.77 34.66 39.83
N LYS A 341 -24.48 34.30 39.70
CA LYS A 341 -23.38 34.78 40.57
C LYS A 341 -22.99 36.25 40.32
N GLU A 342 -23.47 36.89 39.26
CA GLU A 342 -23.38 38.33 39.02
C GLU A 342 -24.59 39.07 39.64
N ASP A 343 -25.81 38.59 39.45
CA ASP A 343 -27.05 39.18 39.99
C ASP A 343 -27.11 39.21 41.52
N GLU A 344 -26.66 38.14 42.20
CA GLU A 344 -26.55 38.12 43.66
C GLU A 344 -25.54 39.16 44.20
N LYS A 345 -24.52 39.51 43.41
CA LYS A 345 -23.50 40.49 43.80
C LYS A 345 -23.89 41.92 43.46
N GLU A 346 -24.75 42.11 42.46
CA GLU A 346 -25.29 43.42 42.10
C GLU A 346 -26.42 43.83 43.06
N LYS A 347 -27.26 42.88 43.51
CA LYS A 347 -28.29 43.10 44.56
C LYS A 347 -27.71 43.44 45.95
N LYS A 348 -26.43 43.14 46.21
CA LYS A 348 -25.77 43.43 47.50
C LYS A 348 -25.14 44.83 47.58
N PHE A 349 -25.39 45.71 46.60
CA PHE A 349 -24.65 46.97 46.45
C PHE A 349 -25.49 48.26 46.25
N HIS A 350 -26.71 48.34 46.80
CA HIS A 350 -27.32 49.65 47.10
C HIS A 350 -28.42 49.60 48.18
N TRP A 351 -28.09 50.05 49.41
CA TRP A 351 -28.92 50.94 50.26
C TRP A 351 -28.35 51.04 51.69
N CYS A 352 -27.68 52.15 52.01
CA CYS A 352 -28.05 53.01 53.16
C CYS A 352 -27.18 54.28 53.16
N VAL A 353 -27.82 55.45 53.25
CA VAL A 353 -27.16 56.78 53.29
C VAL A 353 -27.25 57.43 54.69
N ALA A 354 -27.88 56.76 55.66
CA ALA A 354 -28.05 57.26 57.02
C ALA A 354 -27.56 56.24 58.06
N CYS A 355 -26.35 56.49 58.59
CA CYS A 355 -25.94 56.26 59.99
C CYS A 355 -24.44 56.54 60.17
N ARG A 356 -24.12 57.79 60.57
CA ARG A 356 -22.88 58.11 61.31
C ARG A 356 -23.29 58.72 62.63
N THR A 357 -23.12 57.97 63.71
CA THR A 357 -23.04 58.52 65.07
C THR A 357 -22.12 57.65 65.92
N THR A 358 -21.49 58.27 66.90
CA THR A 358 -20.29 57.83 67.62
C THR A 358 -20.57 57.33 69.03
N SER A 359 -19.73 56.42 69.55
CA SER A 359 -19.44 56.04 70.97
C SER A 359 -19.24 54.50 71.02
N SER A 360 -18.08 53.93 71.39
CA SER A 360 -17.60 53.65 72.77
C SER A 360 -18.60 52.83 73.63
N SER A 361 -18.27 51.84 74.46
CA SER A 361 -16.99 51.13 74.76
C SER A 361 -17.26 50.12 75.91
N ALA A 362 -16.76 48.87 75.83
CA ALA A 362 -16.80 47.84 76.90
C ALA A 362 -18.24 47.47 77.40
N THR A 363 -18.53 46.46 78.23
CA THR A 363 -17.80 45.55 79.17
C THR A 363 -18.53 44.18 79.25
N ASP A 364 -17.82 43.11 79.64
CA ASP A 364 -18.05 42.16 80.77
C ASP A 364 -19.50 41.70 81.15
N ASP A 365 -19.79 40.52 81.73
CA ASP A 365 -18.97 39.37 82.17
C ASP A 365 -19.81 38.07 82.37
N PHE A 366 -19.16 37.00 82.83
CA PHE A 366 -19.73 35.72 83.32
C PHE A 366 -20.77 35.83 84.45
N GLU A 367 -21.72 34.87 84.54
CA GLU A 367 -21.75 33.79 85.57
C GLU A 367 -22.85 32.74 85.29
N GLU A 368 -22.81 31.60 85.99
CA GLU A 368 -23.46 30.31 85.66
C GLU A 368 -24.70 29.97 86.55
N GLU A 369 -25.10 28.69 86.54
CA GLU A 369 -26.14 28.00 87.37
C GLU A 369 -27.63 28.24 86.99
N GLU A 370 -28.55 27.26 87.05
CA GLU A 370 -28.46 25.79 86.92
C GLU A 370 -29.88 25.23 86.60
N GLU A 371 -30.04 23.89 86.60
CA GLU A 371 -31.28 23.06 86.59
C GLU A 371 -31.74 22.40 85.26
N ASP A 372 -31.32 21.15 85.12
CA ASP A 372 -32.02 20.04 84.40
C ASP A 372 -33.07 19.42 85.36
N PRO A 373 -34.12 18.67 84.93
CA PRO A 373 -33.88 17.25 84.63
C PRO A 373 -34.89 16.50 83.70
N SER A 374 -34.57 15.20 83.53
CA SER A 374 -35.40 14.03 83.14
C SER A 374 -35.50 13.71 81.62
N GLU A 375 -34.69 12.77 81.10
CA GLU A 375 -34.77 11.27 81.19
C GLU A 375 -35.67 10.67 80.09
N HIS A 376 -35.39 9.53 79.44
CA HIS A 376 -34.25 8.58 79.40
C HIS A 376 -34.26 7.90 78.01
N GLY A 377 -33.15 7.46 77.39
CA GLY A 377 -32.53 6.12 77.59
C GLY A 377 -33.19 5.04 76.70
N LEU A 378 -32.51 4.12 75.98
CA LEU A 378 -31.13 3.61 76.06
C LEU A 378 -30.65 3.07 74.68
N ASP A 379 -29.35 3.25 74.38
CA ASP A 379 -28.27 2.29 73.98
C ASP A 379 -28.55 1.18 72.92
N ASP A 380 -27.63 0.66 72.09
CA ASP A 380 -26.17 0.81 71.83
C ASP A 380 -25.90 0.39 70.34
N GLY A 381 -24.72 0.35 69.71
CA GLY A 381 -23.35 0.63 70.15
C GLY A 381 -22.25 0.31 69.11
N GLY A 382 -21.23 1.17 69.03
CA GLY A 382 -19.86 0.85 68.56
C GLY A 382 -19.58 0.49 67.08
N GLY A 383 -18.51 1.06 66.52
CA GLY A 383 -17.78 0.49 65.37
C GLY A 383 -18.00 1.16 64.00
N GLY A 384 -17.25 2.22 63.71
CA GLY A 384 -17.34 2.91 62.43
C GLY A 384 -16.41 2.36 61.34
N HIS A 385 -16.76 2.62 60.07
CA HIS A 385 -15.76 3.14 59.14
C HIS A 385 -16.35 4.25 58.27
N ARG A 386 -15.52 5.27 58.06
CA ARG A 386 -15.93 6.64 57.72
C ARG A 386 -15.85 6.86 56.20
N SER A 387 -16.96 7.26 55.58
CA SER A 387 -16.98 7.75 54.20
C SER A 387 -16.28 9.11 54.13
N GLN A 388 -14.96 9.10 53.97
CA GLN A 388 -14.20 10.31 53.62
C GLN A 388 -14.56 10.72 52.19
N SER A 389 -15.31 11.82 52.07
CA SER A 389 -15.39 12.61 50.84
C SER A 389 -14.08 13.37 50.63
N SER A 390 -13.03 12.63 50.26
CA SER A 390 -11.71 13.20 49.96
C SER A 390 -11.71 13.92 48.61
N SER A 391 -11.77 15.25 48.67
CA SER A 391 -10.90 16.16 47.90
C SER A 391 -10.50 15.73 46.47
N GLN A 392 -11.19 16.28 45.46
CA GLN A 392 -10.54 16.64 44.18
C GLN A 392 -10.79 18.11 43.87
N GLN A 393 -9.97 18.94 44.52
CA GLN A 393 -9.84 20.36 44.25
C GLN A 393 -8.68 20.54 43.24
N HIS A 394 -8.85 21.43 42.26
CA HIS A 394 -7.86 21.85 41.25
C HIS A 394 -7.37 20.85 40.19
N GLN A 395 -7.87 20.98 38.94
CA GLN A 395 -6.98 20.90 37.76
C GLN A 395 -7.46 21.71 36.53
N TYR A 396 -7.63 23.02 36.69
CA TYR A 396 -7.76 23.98 35.57
C TYR A 396 -6.39 24.61 35.25
N PHE A 397 -5.50 23.87 34.56
CA PHE A 397 -4.09 24.29 34.45
C PHE A 397 -3.79 25.30 33.32
N PHE A 398 -4.69 25.52 32.35
CA PHE A 398 -4.42 26.48 31.26
C PHE A 398 -5.60 27.37 30.88
N CYS A 399 -6.06 28.15 31.86
CA CYS A 399 -6.80 29.40 31.61
C CYS A 399 -5.94 30.57 32.05
N ILE A 400 -5.46 31.38 31.11
CA ILE A 400 -4.71 32.62 31.42
C ILE A 400 -5.61 33.49 32.34
N PRO A 401 -5.18 33.81 33.58
CA PRO A 401 -6.04 34.51 34.54
C PRO A 401 -6.11 36.00 34.21
N LEU A 402 -6.92 36.33 33.20
CA LEU A 402 -7.23 37.71 32.82
C LEU A 402 -7.85 38.46 34.01
N LYS A 403 -7.06 39.39 34.57
CA LYS A 403 -7.31 40.12 35.81
C LYS A 403 -8.35 41.22 35.58
N GLY A 404 -9.65 40.88 35.67
CA GLY A 404 -10.73 41.88 35.73
C GLY A 404 -12.10 41.43 35.22
N ARG A 405 -13.17 41.86 35.89
CA ARG A 405 -14.58 41.53 35.55
C ARG A 405 -14.95 41.91 34.10
N ARG A 406 -14.52 43.09 33.62
CA ARG A 406 -14.74 43.53 32.22
C ARG A 406 -14.06 42.61 31.19
N SER A 407 -12.85 42.13 31.46
CA SER A 407 -12.10 41.29 30.52
C SER A 407 -12.77 39.93 30.30
N ARG A 408 -13.34 39.32 31.35
CA ARG A 408 -14.10 38.05 31.22
C ARG A 408 -15.37 38.21 30.38
N ARG A 409 -16.16 39.26 30.63
CA ARG A 409 -17.35 39.58 29.81
C ARG A 409 -16.98 39.86 28.34
N TRP A 410 -15.86 40.54 28.09
CA TRP A 410 -15.35 40.79 26.73
C TRP A 410 -14.89 39.51 26.02
N ASN A 411 -14.08 38.68 26.69
CA ASN A 411 -13.61 37.38 26.17
C ASN A 411 -14.77 36.46 25.75
N ARG A 412 -15.83 36.37 26.57
CA ARG A 412 -17.06 35.62 26.23
C ARG A 412 -17.77 36.18 25.00
N ARG A 413 -17.88 37.51 24.89
CA ARG A 413 -18.51 38.16 23.73
C ARG A 413 -17.69 37.96 22.45
N CYS A 414 -16.36 37.91 22.55
CA CYS A 414 -15.47 37.55 21.45
C CYS A 414 -15.63 36.08 21.04
N ARG A 415 -15.54 35.11 21.98
CA ARG A 415 -15.76 33.67 21.69
C ARG A 415 -17.12 33.40 21.02
N ARG A 416 -18.22 34.01 21.51
CA ARG A 416 -19.55 33.91 20.85
C ARG A 416 -19.62 34.58 19.46
N SER A 417 -18.76 35.56 19.18
CA SER A 417 -18.67 36.18 17.85
C SER A 417 -17.83 35.35 16.89
N CYS A 418 -16.68 34.82 17.34
CA CYS A 418 -15.87 33.87 16.58
C CYS A 418 -16.66 32.60 16.24
N ARG A 419 -17.45 32.05 17.17
CA ARG A 419 -18.29 30.88 16.90
C ARG A 419 -19.39 31.15 15.86
N ARG A 420 -19.97 32.36 15.83
CA ARG A 420 -20.90 32.78 14.77
C ARG A 420 -20.21 32.97 13.42
N LEU A 421 -18.95 33.42 13.41
CA LEU A 421 -18.13 33.54 12.20
C LEU A 421 -17.79 32.15 11.64
N VAL A 422 -17.27 31.23 12.46
CA VAL A 422 -16.89 29.86 12.03
C VAL A 422 -18.09 29.07 11.52
N LYS A 423 -19.27 29.22 12.14
CA LYS A 423 -20.53 28.60 11.66
C LYS A 423 -21.20 29.37 10.50
N SER A 424 -20.59 30.42 9.95
CA SER A 424 -21.19 31.20 8.85
C SER A 424 -20.90 30.58 7.48
N GLN A 425 -21.88 30.64 6.58
CA GLN A 425 -21.71 30.19 5.19
C GLN A 425 -20.60 30.98 4.46
N THR A 426 -20.38 32.24 4.83
CA THR A 426 -19.32 33.10 4.26
C THR A 426 -17.93 32.55 4.59
N PHE A 427 -17.69 32.11 5.83
CA PHE A 427 -16.41 31.53 6.24
C PHE A 427 -16.10 30.25 5.46
N TYR A 428 -17.09 29.35 5.33
CA TYR A 428 -16.97 28.14 4.52
C TYR A 428 -16.55 28.43 3.06
N TRP A 429 -17.19 29.40 2.40
CA TRP A 429 -16.82 29.79 1.04
C TRP A 429 -15.43 30.42 0.93
N ILE A 430 -15.01 31.23 1.91
CA ILE A 430 -13.66 31.82 1.95
C ILE A 430 -12.60 30.70 2.01
N VAL A 431 -12.77 29.73 2.91
CA VAL A 431 -11.84 28.60 3.07
C VAL A 431 -11.72 27.79 1.78
N ILE A 432 -12.85 27.48 1.12
CA ILE A 432 -12.85 26.78 -0.16
C ILE A 432 -12.10 27.56 -1.25
N VAL A 433 -12.31 28.87 -1.35
CA VAL A 433 -11.57 29.71 -2.30
C VAL A 433 -10.07 29.70 -2.00
N LEU A 434 -9.65 29.76 -0.74
CA LEU A 434 -8.24 29.66 -0.36
C LEU A 434 -7.63 28.30 -0.73
N VAL A 435 -8.36 27.19 -0.53
CA VAL A 435 -7.91 25.85 -0.95
C VAL A 435 -7.74 25.76 -2.47
N PHE A 436 -8.69 26.30 -3.25
CA PHE A 436 -8.58 26.35 -4.71
C PHE A 436 -7.42 27.23 -5.18
N LEU A 437 -7.19 28.39 -4.55
CA LEU A 437 -6.06 29.26 -4.89
C LEU A 437 -4.71 28.61 -4.55
N ASN A 438 -4.60 27.93 -3.39
CA ASN A 438 -3.41 27.17 -3.01
C ASN A 438 -3.12 26.02 -3.99
N THR A 439 -4.17 25.30 -4.39
CA THR A 439 -4.05 24.26 -5.44
C THR A 439 -3.65 24.87 -6.78
N GLY A 440 -4.18 26.05 -7.12
CA GLY A 440 -3.81 26.80 -8.32
C GLY A 440 -2.32 27.17 -8.37
N VAL A 441 -1.77 27.63 -7.23
CA VAL A 441 -0.33 27.93 -7.10
C VAL A 441 0.51 26.66 -7.24
N LEU A 442 0.16 25.57 -6.55
CA LEU A 442 0.86 24.28 -6.68
C LEU A 442 0.82 23.74 -8.13
N THR A 443 -0.32 23.86 -8.82
CA THR A 443 -0.44 23.43 -10.23
C THR A 443 0.24 24.37 -11.25
N SER A 444 0.80 25.50 -10.81
CA SER A 444 1.56 26.40 -11.68
C SER A 444 3.04 26.02 -11.81
N GLU A 445 3.53 25.13 -10.94
CA GLU A 445 4.91 24.63 -10.95
C GLU A 445 5.22 23.87 -12.25
N HIS A 446 6.30 24.25 -12.93
CA HIS A 446 6.73 23.58 -14.17
C HIS A 446 8.25 23.63 -14.39
N TYR A 447 8.76 22.63 -15.12
CA TYR A 447 10.18 22.55 -15.45
C TYR A 447 10.63 23.74 -16.32
N GLY A 448 11.72 24.39 -15.92
CA GLY A 448 12.26 25.57 -16.61
C GLY A 448 11.42 26.84 -16.39
N GLN A 449 10.65 26.92 -15.31
CA GLN A 449 9.87 28.11 -14.98
C GLN A 449 10.74 29.37 -14.78
N PRO A 450 10.21 30.56 -15.08
CA PRO A 450 10.96 31.81 -14.93
C PRO A 450 11.10 32.20 -13.45
N PRO A 451 12.22 32.84 -13.03
CA PRO A 451 12.48 33.15 -11.61
C PRO A 451 11.40 33.93 -10.86
N TRP A 452 10.61 34.76 -11.56
CA TRP A 452 9.51 35.49 -10.94
C TRP A 452 8.39 34.58 -10.44
N LEU A 453 8.23 33.39 -11.05
CA LEU A 453 7.22 32.42 -10.67
C LEU A 453 7.66 31.63 -9.43
N ASP A 454 8.96 31.32 -9.31
CA ASP A 454 9.56 30.79 -8.07
C ASP A 454 9.30 31.76 -6.90
N ASP A 455 9.70 33.04 -7.07
CA ASP A 455 9.48 34.11 -6.08
C ASP A 455 7.99 34.25 -5.71
N PHE A 456 7.08 34.13 -6.68
CA PHE A 456 5.64 34.22 -6.45
C PHE A 456 5.09 33.01 -5.69
N GLN A 457 5.54 31.79 -6.03
CA GLN A 457 5.12 30.55 -5.37
C GLN A 457 5.58 30.54 -3.91
N ASP A 458 6.84 30.89 -3.63
CA ASP A 458 7.37 31.00 -2.26
C ASP A 458 6.58 32.01 -1.41
N MET A 459 6.32 33.20 -1.95
CA MET A 459 5.53 34.22 -1.27
C MET A 459 4.08 33.79 -1.05
N ALA A 460 3.46 33.10 -2.02
CA ALA A 460 2.10 32.59 -1.90
C ALA A 460 2.01 31.46 -0.86
N ASN A 461 2.97 30.54 -0.83
CA ASN A 461 3.06 29.46 0.16
C ASN A 461 3.08 30.01 1.59
N ILE A 462 3.94 31.00 1.88
CA ILE A 462 3.99 31.66 3.20
C ILE A 462 2.64 32.31 3.53
N VAL A 463 2.00 33.00 2.57
CA VAL A 463 0.68 33.62 2.77
C VAL A 463 -0.40 32.58 3.08
N PHE A 464 -0.45 31.45 2.38
CA PHE A 464 -1.41 30.38 2.66
C PHE A 464 -1.18 29.75 4.04
N VAL A 465 0.06 29.48 4.44
CA VAL A 465 0.38 28.98 5.78
C VAL A 465 -0.11 29.93 6.87
N VAL A 466 0.05 31.24 6.70
CA VAL A 466 -0.48 32.25 7.63
C VAL A 466 -2.01 32.26 7.66
N LEU A 467 -2.67 32.20 6.50
CA LEU A 467 -4.14 32.22 6.42
C LEU A 467 -4.78 30.96 7.03
N PHE A 468 -4.26 29.77 6.74
CA PHE A 468 -4.72 28.52 7.36
C PHE A 468 -4.38 28.46 8.85
N SER A 469 -3.24 29.03 9.29
CA SER A 469 -2.93 29.19 10.72
C SER A 469 -3.97 30.06 11.44
N ILE A 470 -4.39 31.18 10.84
CA ILE A 470 -5.44 32.04 11.39
C ILE A 470 -6.78 31.29 11.45
N GLU A 471 -7.13 30.53 10.41
CA GLU A 471 -8.32 29.69 10.36
C GLU A 471 -8.35 28.67 11.53
N MET A 472 -7.28 27.90 11.67
CA MET A 472 -7.07 26.91 12.73
C MET A 472 -7.19 27.56 14.13
N LEU A 473 -6.52 28.70 14.36
CA LEU A 473 -6.57 29.41 15.64
C LEU A 473 -7.97 29.92 15.98
N ILE A 474 -8.73 30.42 14.99
CA ILE A 474 -10.12 30.89 15.19
C ILE A 474 -11.05 29.70 15.50
N LYS A 475 -10.90 28.55 14.83
CA LYS A 475 -11.64 27.32 15.15
C LYS A 475 -11.33 26.86 16.59
N MET A 476 -10.05 26.72 16.94
CA MET A 476 -9.62 26.26 18.26
C MET A 476 -10.07 27.18 19.40
N TYR A 477 -10.04 28.51 19.21
CA TYR A 477 -10.53 29.48 20.20
C TYR A 477 -12.07 29.50 20.33
N SER A 478 -12.80 29.31 19.23
CA SER A 478 -14.27 29.38 19.22
C SER A 478 -14.97 28.10 19.69
N LEU A 479 -14.40 26.93 19.38
CA LEU A 479 -14.90 25.62 19.81
C LEU A 479 -14.34 25.24 21.19
N GLY A 480 -13.11 25.65 21.50
CA GLY A 480 -12.37 25.16 22.67
C GLY A 480 -11.52 23.93 22.32
N ILE A 481 -10.39 23.76 23.03
CA ILE A 481 -9.34 22.85 22.59
C ILE A 481 -9.75 21.37 22.59
N ARG A 482 -10.61 20.93 23.53
CA ARG A 482 -11.12 19.55 23.58
C ARG A 482 -12.02 19.26 22.38
N CYS A 483 -13.13 19.99 22.27
CA CYS A 483 -14.10 19.85 21.17
C CYS A 483 -13.45 20.03 19.78
N TYR A 484 -12.43 20.88 19.64
CA TYR A 484 -11.66 21.00 18.39
C TYR A 484 -10.98 19.67 18.01
N PHE A 485 -10.32 19.01 18.96
CA PHE A 485 -9.67 17.70 18.74
C PHE A 485 -10.63 16.51 18.73
N ASP A 486 -11.94 16.67 18.93
CA ASP A 486 -12.89 15.56 18.78
C ASP A 486 -13.26 15.32 17.31
N PHE A 487 -13.38 16.37 16.49
CA PHE A 487 -13.71 16.26 15.06
C PHE A 487 -12.52 15.84 14.18
N MET A 488 -12.70 14.80 13.36
CA MET A 488 -11.62 14.27 12.50
C MET A 488 -11.05 15.29 11.50
N PHE A 489 -11.89 16.13 10.90
CA PHE A 489 -11.42 17.17 9.96
C PHE A 489 -10.61 18.27 10.62
N ASN A 490 -10.89 18.60 11.88
CA ASN A 490 -10.08 19.55 12.65
C ASN A 490 -8.72 18.94 13.06
N ARG A 491 -8.65 17.64 13.35
CA ARG A 491 -7.36 16.93 13.54
C ARG A 491 -6.49 17.01 12.30
N PHE A 492 -7.09 16.89 11.11
CA PHE A 492 -6.40 17.01 9.83
C PHE A 492 -5.92 18.46 9.58
N ASP A 493 -6.78 19.45 9.76
CA ASP A 493 -6.47 20.89 9.66
C ASP A 493 -5.26 21.29 10.54
N PHE A 494 -5.27 20.85 11.81
CA PHE A 494 -4.14 21.02 12.73
C PHE A 494 -2.85 20.35 12.21
N PHE A 495 -2.93 19.12 11.72
CA PHE A 495 -1.76 18.40 11.20
C PHE A 495 -1.16 19.11 9.98
N VAL A 496 -2.00 19.52 9.02
CA VAL A 496 -1.57 20.25 7.81
C VAL A 496 -0.86 21.55 8.19
N VAL A 497 -1.48 22.39 9.03
CA VAL A 497 -0.90 23.67 9.46
C VAL A 497 0.43 23.47 10.20
N ILE A 498 0.52 22.50 11.10
CA ILE A 498 1.77 22.21 11.84
C ILE A 498 2.87 21.71 10.89
N CYS A 499 2.56 20.82 9.95
CA CYS A 499 3.52 20.35 8.95
C CYS A 499 4.04 21.49 8.08
N SER A 500 3.18 22.37 7.56
CA SER A 500 3.61 23.50 6.74
C SER A 500 4.38 24.57 7.53
N ILE A 501 4.07 24.79 8.82
CA ILE A 501 4.90 25.64 9.69
C ILE A 501 6.30 25.01 9.87
N ILE A 502 6.37 23.70 10.11
CA ILE A 502 7.66 22.98 10.27
C ILE A 502 8.48 23.09 8.98
N GLU A 503 7.87 22.89 7.82
CA GLU A 503 8.50 23.02 6.50
C GLU A 503 9.09 24.43 6.29
N VAL A 504 8.29 25.48 6.48
CA VAL A 504 8.76 26.88 6.38
C VAL A 504 9.91 27.16 7.35
N VAL A 505 9.85 26.64 8.58
CA VAL A 505 10.92 26.81 9.58
C VAL A 505 12.21 26.05 9.18
N LEU A 506 12.10 24.84 8.63
CA LEU A 506 13.25 24.05 8.20
C LEU A 506 13.95 24.66 6.97
N ILE A 507 13.19 25.24 6.04
CA ILE A 507 13.72 26.01 4.90
C ILE A 507 14.42 27.28 5.40
N GLN A 508 13.77 28.07 6.27
CA GLN A 508 14.36 29.31 6.82
C GLN A 508 15.61 29.07 7.67
N THR A 509 15.68 27.94 8.38
CA THR A 509 16.87 27.53 9.15
C THR A 509 17.97 26.90 8.29
N LYS A 510 17.75 26.76 6.96
CA LYS A 510 18.66 26.11 6.00
C LYS A 510 19.02 24.67 6.37
N VAL A 511 18.14 23.99 7.11
CA VAL A 511 18.30 22.57 7.47
C VAL A 511 17.91 21.66 6.30
N MET A 512 17.03 22.16 5.42
CA MET A 512 16.70 21.58 4.12
C MET A 512 16.74 22.67 3.04
N PRO A 513 17.17 22.36 1.80
CA PRO A 513 16.88 23.22 0.66
C PRO A 513 15.36 23.29 0.40
N PRO A 514 14.84 24.33 -0.27
CA PRO A 514 13.44 24.37 -0.68
C PRO A 514 13.12 23.18 -1.59
N LEU A 515 12.01 22.50 -1.29
CA LEU A 515 11.50 21.36 -2.07
C LEU A 515 10.96 21.88 -3.41
N GLY A 516 11.86 21.99 -4.38
CA GLY A 516 11.65 22.55 -5.71
C GLY A 516 12.97 22.72 -6.46
N ILE A 517 14.06 22.97 -5.73
CA ILE A 517 15.44 22.97 -6.26
C ILE A 517 16.19 21.78 -5.66
N LEU A 518 15.90 20.59 -6.20
CA LEU A 518 16.70 19.39 -5.96
C LEU A 518 17.28 18.92 -7.29
N THR A 519 18.36 19.60 -7.72
CA THR A 519 19.28 18.93 -8.64
C THR A 519 20.00 17.83 -7.86
N SER A 520 20.52 16.80 -8.55
CA SER A 520 21.25 15.71 -7.89
C SER A 520 22.56 16.16 -7.22
N GLU A 521 23.03 17.38 -7.51
CA GLU A 521 24.25 17.94 -6.95
C GLU A 521 24.01 18.51 -5.54
N ASP A 522 22.85 19.14 -5.30
CA ASP A 522 22.48 19.75 -4.02
C ASP A 522 22.43 18.74 -2.86
N TRP A 523 21.97 17.51 -3.13
CA TRP A 523 21.96 16.41 -2.15
C TRP A 523 23.36 16.01 -1.71
N ASN A 524 24.32 15.95 -2.65
CA ASN A 524 25.69 15.58 -2.33
C ASN A 524 26.35 16.64 -1.45
N GLU A 525 26.16 17.93 -1.74
CA GLU A 525 26.75 19.01 -0.94
C GLU A 525 26.08 19.15 0.44
N ALA A 526 24.75 18.97 0.53
CA ALA A 526 24.04 18.94 1.81
C ALA A 526 24.49 17.75 2.70
N MET A 527 24.62 16.56 2.12
CA MET A 527 25.08 15.37 2.85
C MET A 527 26.55 15.48 3.28
N TYR A 528 27.42 16.01 2.41
CA TYR A 528 28.84 16.23 2.72
C TYR A 528 29.04 17.24 3.86
N ASN A 529 28.27 18.33 3.87
CA ASN A 529 28.31 19.34 4.93
C ASN A 529 27.67 18.85 6.25
N GLY A 530 26.58 18.06 6.17
CA GLY A 530 25.98 17.41 7.35
C GLY A 530 26.95 16.45 8.06
N ILE A 531 27.66 15.62 7.30
CA ILE A 531 28.70 14.71 7.83
C ILE A 531 29.84 15.50 8.49
N ARG A 532 30.27 16.61 7.90
CA ARG A 532 31.37 17.46 8.42
C ARG A 532 31.04 18.13 9.76
N SER A 533 29.78 18.50 9.98
CA SER A 533 29.31 19.01 11.27
C SER A 533 29.32 17.91 12.37
N TYR A 534 28.97 16.69 11.99
CA TYR A 534 29.00 15.54 12.89
C TYR A 534 30.43 15.07 13.24
N SER A 535 31.36 15.10 12.27
CA SER A 535 32.75 14.70 12.51
C SER A 535 33.53 15.72 13.35
N ASN A 536 33.33 17.04 13.13
CA ASN A 536 33.98 18.06 13.96
C ASN A 536 33.50 18.06 15.42
N SER A 537 32.35 17.46 15.71
CA SER A 537 31.83 17.28 17.08
C SER A 537 32.35 16.00 17.76
N ARG A 538 32.96 15.07 17.00
CA ARG A 538 33.56 13.83 17.50
C ARG A 538 34.78 13.43 16.66
N VAL A 539 35.94 13.99 16.97
CA VAL A 539 37.26 13.34 17.09
C VAL A 539 38.30 14.45 17.28
N GLY A 540 38.76 14.61 18.51
CA GLY A 540 40.08 15.18 18.75
C GLY A 540 41.12 14.09 18.47
N GLY A 541 41.98 14.31 17.48
CA GLY A 541 43.22 13.56 17.29
C GLY A 541 43.11 12.14 16.72
N ALA A 542 43.16 12.02 15.39
CA ALA A 542 43.83 10.91 14.70
C ALA A 542 44.24 11.35 13.29
N VAL A 543 45.55 11.51 13.05
CA VAL A 543 46.10 11.71 11.71
C VAL A 543 46.26 10.34 11.07
N PHE A 544 45.65 10.11 9.90
CA PHE A 544 46.06 9.02 9.01
C PHE A 544 46.10 9.50 7.56
N SER A 545 47.25 9.27 6.94
CA SER A 545 47.55 9.60 5.54
C SER A 545 46.94 8.55 4.61
N ALA A 546 46.14 8.98 3.63
CA ALA A 546 45.77 8.14 2.50
C ALA A 546 46.75 8.39 1.35
N GLN A 547 47.65 7.43 1.08
CA GLN A 547 48.46 7.44 -0.13
C GLN A 547 47.60 7.07 -1.34
N THR A 548 47.79 7.79 -2.43
CA THR A 548 47.26 7.45 -3.75
C THR A 548 47.95 6.21 -4.31
N CYS A 549 47.17 5.23 -4.76
CA CYS A 549 47.63 4.24 -5.74
C CYS A 549 47.11 4.62 -7.12
N THR A 550 48.02 4.52 -8.10
CA THR A 550 47.83 4.75 -9.53
C THR A 550 47.06 3.63 -10.21
#